data_AF-A0A1V4ZMJ7-F1
#
_entry.id   AF-A0A1V4ZMJ7-F1
#
_cell.length_a   1.000
_cell.length_b   1.000
_cell.length_c   1.000
_cell.angle_alpha   90.00
_cell.angle_beta   90.00
_cell.angle_gamma   90.00
#
_symmetry.space_group_name_H-M   'P 1'
#
loop_
_entity.id
_entity.type
_entity.pdbx_description
1 polymer ?
#
loop_
_entity_poly.entity_id
_entity_poly.type
_entity_poly.pdbx_seq_one_letter_code
_entity_poly.pdbx_strand_id
1 'polypeptide(L)'
;MMEPEMREKAKNAMRLILEAARFEVEEVDDPLDLSAVREGVCLLVLCSNDKALISQFDKTNYSLMIDDHEMSCKKLLFSIDKDVATENCIQWGVDEFVRYTGEAVLADILNRELALDLTPTKGRKPPAPAAAAPAAAVQEPSGISIPHFPVKLTEQAAIRAAGIQGTAKLRFMPYYLFHYTSTGEQVYKDRRIPFDADGWSALNAINGIKIDLDSKQIEDSDIPGGAEVCNPHIKKDEASERMVSELIDRLTQKVRIKQEKGDAIFYEEKILKPDRKNITVDTRQVYIPVWQIRGKKIVEVNAFTGELLSEPMDEGVEVF
;
A
#
# COMPACT_ATOMS: atom_id res chain seq x y z
N MET A 1 -20.57 -18.00 -23.31
CA MET A 1 -21.47 -18.12 -22.15
C MET A 1 -20.71 -18.79 -21.02
N MET A 2 -20.80 -18.28 -19.80
CA MET A 2 -20.20 -18.90 -18.62
C MET A 2 -21.12 -20.02 -18.13
N GLU A 3 -20.58 -21.20 -17.82
CA GLU A 3 -21.39 -22.31 -17.31
C GLU A 3 -22.01 -21.95 -15.94
N PRO A 4 -23.25 -22.37 -15.62
CA PRO A 4 -23.93 -22.00 -14.38
C PRO A 4 -23.13 -22.36 -13.11
N GLU A 5 -22.52 -23.54 -13.08
CA GLU A 5 -21.68 -23.98 -11.95
C GLU A 5 -20.43 -23.11 -11.80
N MET A 6 -19.82 -22.69 -12.92
CA MET A 6 -18.67 -21.79 -12.91
C MET A 6 -19.04 -20.39 -12.44
N ARG A 7 -20.20 -19.89 -12.88
CA ARG A 7 -20.76 -18.60 -12.42
C ARG A 7 -20.99 -18.60 -10.91
N GLU A 8 -21.55 -19.68 -10.38
CA GLU A 8 -21.80 -19.83 -8.94
C GLU A 8 -20.51 -19.87 -8.13
N LYS A 9 -19.48 -20.60 -8.60
CA LYS A 9 -18.16 -20.61 -7.96
C LYS A 9 -17.50 -19.23 -8.00
N ALA A 10 -17.61 -18.52 -9.11
CA ALA A 10 -17.10 -17.17 -9.25
C ALA A 10 -17.80 -16.21 -8.29
N LYS A 11 -19.14 -16.26 -8.21
CA LYS A 11 -19.95 -15.48 -7.27
C LYS A 11 -19.51 -15.70 -5.82
N ASN A 12 -19.33 -16.95 -5.39
CA ASN A 12 -18.91 -17.26 -4.02
C ASN A 12 -17.52 -16.73 -3.69
N ALA A 13 -16.58 -16.81 -4.63
CA ALA A 13 -15.24 -16.24 -4.44
C ALA A 13 -15.25 -14.70 -4.48
N MET A 14 -16.07 -14.07 -5.33
CA MET A 14 -16.28 -12.61 -5.31
C MET A 14 -16.81 -12.13 -3.96
N ARG A 15 -17.78 -12.84 -3.39
CA ARG A 15 -18.32 -12.57 -2.05
C ARG A 15 -17.21 -12.59 -1.00
N LEU A 16 -16.40 -13.66 -0.97
CA LEU A 16 -15.26 -13.79 -0.05
C LEU A 16 -14.29 -12.61 -0.17
N ILE A 17 -13.94 -12.20 -1.40
CA ILE A 17 -13.03 -11.07 -1.64
C ILE A 17 -13.60 -9.77 -1.08
N LEU A 18 -14.87 -9.49 -1.36
CA LEU A 18 -15.53 -8.24 -0.95
C LEU A 18 -15.74 -8.19 0.57
N GLU A 19 -16.11 -9.30 1.20
CA GLU A 19 -16.25 -9.40 2.66
C GLU A 19 -14.90 -9.22 3.38
N ALA A 20 -13.81 -9.76 2.83
CA ALA A 20 -12.45 -9.53 3.35
C ALA A 20 -12.03 -8.06 3.26
N ALA A 21 -12.58 -7.32 2.30
CA ALA A 21 -12.41 -5.86 2.17
C ALA A 21 -13.45 -5.05 2.97
N ARG A 22 -14.17 -5.70 3.89
CA ARG A 22 -15.18 -5.11 4.80
C ARG A 22 -16.39 -4.51 4.08
N PHE A 23 -16.75 -5.02 2.91
CA PHE A 23 -18.05 -4.71 2.31
C PHE A 23 -19.15 -5.59 2.92
N GLU A 24 -20.33 -5.01 3.07
CA GLU A 24 -21.57 -5.77 3.30
C GLU A 24 -22.09 -6.27 1.95
N VAL A 25 -22.17 -7.59 1.77
CA VAL A 25 -22.43 -8.22 0.45
C VAL A 25 -23.78 -8.95 0.44
N GLU A 26 -24.64 -8.60 -0.52
CA GLU A 26 -25.93 -9.25 -0.73
C GLU A 26 -26.03 -9.88 -2.12
N GLU A 27 -26.79 -10.96 -2.24
CA GLU A 27 -27.16 -11.56 -3.53
C GLU A 27 -28.29 -10.76 -4.18
N VAL A 28 -28.21 -10.59 -5.50
CA VAL A 28 -29.21 -9.89 -6.29
C VAL A 28 -29.77 -10.79 -7.39
N ASP A 29 -30.96 -10.46 -7.89
CA ASP A 29 -31.63 -11.25 -8.91
C ASP A 29 -30.90 -11.22 -10.26
N ASP A 30 -31.11 -12.28 -11.05
CA ASP A 30 -30.64 -12.35 -12.43
C ASP A 30 -31.09 -11.11 -13.23
N PRO A 31 -30.19 -10.53 -14.05
CA PRO A 31 -28.95 -11.12 -14.52
C PRO A 31 -27.69 -10.70 -13.73
N LEU A 32 -27.84 -10.09 -12.57
CA LEU A 32 -26.72 -9.62 -11.73
C LEU A 32 -26.37 -10.69 -10.68
N ASP A 33 -25.21 -10.55 -10.01
CA ASP A 33 -24.74 -11.58 -9.08
C ASP A 33 -24.72 -11.10 -7.62
N LEU A 34 -24.06 -9.96 -7.35
CA LEU A 34 -23.93 -9.41 -5.99
C LEU A 34 -24.09 -7.89 -5.98
N SER A 35 -24.54 -7.36 -4.85
CA SER A 35 -24.33 -5.96 -4.47
C SER A 35 -23.42 -5.90 -3.24
N ALA A 36 -22.63 -4.83 -3.13
CA ALA A 36 -21.71 -4.66 -2.01
C ALA A 36 -21.60 -3.20 -1.58
N VAL A 37 -21.74 -2.92 -0.29
CA VAL A 37 -21.78 -1.56 0.28
C VAL A 37 -20.74 -1.37 1.36
N ARG A 38 -20.04 -0.23 1.34
CA ARG A 38 -19.11 0.18 2.40
C ARG A 38 -18.89 1.70 2.37
N GLU A 39 -19.04 2.37 3.51
CA GLU A 39 -18.62 3.78 3.73
C GLU A 39 -18.98 4.74 2.58
N GLY A 40 -20.22 4.66 2.06
CA GLY A 40 -20.69 5.52 0.96
C GLY A 40 -20.30 5.07 -0.46
N VAL A 41 -19.69 3.88 -0.60
CA VAL A 41 -19.41 3.22 -1.88
C VAL A 41 -20.44 2.11 -2.11
N CYS A 42 -21.16 2.16 -3.23
CA CYS A 42 -21.98 1.06 -3.74
C CYS A 42 -21.24 0.36 -4.89
N LEU A 43 -21.16 -0.98 -4.84
CA LEU A 43 -20.70 -1.83 -5.93
C LEU A 43 -21.84 -2.74 -6.41
N LEU A 44 -21.90 -2.95 -7.72
CA LEU A 44 -22.74 -3.94 -8.34
C LEU A 44 -21.87 -4.89 -9.16
N VAL A 45 -22.05 -6.20 -8.95
CA VAL A 45 -21.17 -7.24 -9.50
C VAL A 45 -21.89 -8.04 -10.57
N LEU A 46 -21.19 -8.26 -11.68
CA LEU A 46 -21.57 -9.19 -12.74
C LEU A 46 -20.46 -10.21 -12.98
N CYS A 47 -20.77 -11.49 -12.93
CA CYS A 47 -19.91 -12.61 -13.32
C CYS A 47 -20.41 -13.17 -14.66
N SER A 48 -19.75 -12.84 -15.77
CA SER A 48 -20.23 -13.26 -17.09
C SER A 48 -19.14 -13.33 -18.16
N ASN A 49 -19.37 -14.21 -19.15
CA ASN A 49 -18.65 -14.25 -20.43
C ASN A 49 -19.59 -14.00 -21.63
N ASP A 50 -20.81 -13.54 -21.37
CA ASP A 50 -21.77 -13.19 -22.42
C ASP A 50 -21.56 -11.73 -22.83
N LYS A 51 -21.01 -11.52 -24.04
CA LYS A 51 -20.70 -10.19 -24.57
C LYS A 51 -21.93 -9.28 -24.66
N ALA A 52 -23.12 -9.83 -24.93
CA ALA A 52 -24.34 -9.03 -24.99
C ALA A 52 -24.73 -8.53 -23.59
N LEU A 53 -24.72 -9.42 -22.61
CA LEU A 53 -25.03 -9.09 -21.22
C LEU A 53 -23.99 -8.11 -20.63
N ILE A 54 -22.71 -8.36 -20.89
CA ILE A 54 -21.62 -7.48 -20.46
C ILE A 54 -21.76 -6.09 -21.08
N SER A 55 -22.06 -6.00 -22.38
CA SER A 55 -22.26 -4.70 -23.04
C SER A 55 -23.46 -3.95 -22.47
N GLN A 56 -24.55 -4.66 -22.12
CA GLN A 56 -25.69 -4.06 -21.46
C GLN A 56 -25.33 -3.53 -20.07
N PHE A 57 -24.63 -4.33 -19.27
CA PHE A 57 -24.15 -3.92 -17.95
C PHE A 57 -23.22 -2.70 -18.03
N ASP A 58 -22.27 -2.70 -18.96
CA ASP A 58 -21.32 -1.58 -19.17
C ASP A 58 -22.01 -0.28 -19.58
N LYS A 59 -23.12 -0.34 -20.31
CA LYS A 59 -23.88 0.84 -20.76
C LYS A 59 -24.97 1.30 -19.79
N THR A 60 -25.36 0.45 -18.84
CA THR A 60 -26.44 0.75 -17.90
C THR A 60 -25.87 1.44 -16.66
N ASN A 61 -26.56 2.49 -16.20
CA ASN A 61 -26.30 3.11 -14.91
C ASN A 61 -27.19 2.45 -13.88
N TYR A 62 -26.61 2.09 -12.73
CA TYR A 62 -27.33 1.48 -11.63
C TYR A 62 -27.23 2.39 -10.41
N SER A 63 -28.34 2.48 -9.67
CA SER A 63 -28.39 3.13 -8.38
C SER A 63 -29.09 2.22 -7.37
N LEU A 64 -28.67 2.30 -6.11
CA LEU A 64 -29.32 1.64 -4.99
C LEU A 64 -29.82 2.71 -4.01
N MET A 65 -30.99 2.46 -3.44
CA MET A 65 -31.53 3.27 -2.35
C MET A 65 -30.96 2.73 -1.03
N ILE A 66 -30.18 3.53 -0.32
CA ILE A 66 -29.62 3.19 0.99
C ILE A 66 -29.98 4.33 1.94
N ASP A 67 -30.66 4.00 3.04
CA ASP A 67 -31.12 4.99 4.05
C ASP A 67 -31.85 6.21 3.45
N ASP A 68 -32.79 5.96 2.52
CA ASP A 68 -33.56 6.98 1.78
C ASP A 68 -32.73 7.90 0.85
N HIS A 69 -31.46 7.56 0.60
CA HIS A 69 -30.59 8.24 -0.35
C HIS A 69 -30.29 7.36 -1.58
N GLU A 70 -30.48 7.92 -2.77
CA GLU A 70 -30.08 7.26 -4.02
C GLU A 70 -28.56 7.37 -4.22
N MET A 71 -27.88 6.22 -4.30
CA MET A 71 -26.44 6.14 -4.54
C MET A 71 -26.12 5.45 -5.85
N SER A 72 -25.30 6.08 -6.70
CA SER A 72 -24.81 5.47 -7.94
C SER A 72 -23.83 4.34 -7.65
N CYS A 73 -24.05 3.17 -8.25
CA CYS A 73 -23.20 2.01 -8.05
C CYS A 73 -22.06 1.96 -9.06
N LYS A 74 -20.84 1.72 -8.57
CA LYS A 74 -19.70 1.33 -9.40
C LYS A 74 -19.93 -0.10 -9.90
N LYS A 75 -19.55 -0.37 -11.15
CA LYS A 75 -19.75 -1.67 -11.79
C LYS A 75 -18.49 -2.48 -11.73
N LEU A 76 -18.57 -3.69 -11.17
CA LEU A 76 -17.48 -4.65 -11.08
C LEU A 76 -17.82 -5.87 -11.94
N LEU A 77 -17.05 -6.08 -13.00
CA LEU A 77 -17.21 -7.20 -13.92
C LEU A 77 -16.11 -8.23 -13.65
N PHE A 78 -16.50 -9.46 -13.35
CA PHE A 78 -15.63 -10.62 -13.49
C PHE A 78 -15.91 -11.35 -14.80
N SER A 79 -14.86 -11.54 -15.61
CA SER A 79 -14.93 -12.31 -16.85
C SER A 79 -13.64 -13.06 -17.08
N ILE A 80 -13.73 -14.30 -17.56
CA ILE A 80 -12.55 -15.06 -18.01
C ILE A 80 -12.28 -14.84 -19.51
N ASP A 81 -13.20 -14.20 -20.24
CA ASP A 81 -13.01 -13.82 -21.63
C ASP A 81 -12.09 -12.60 -21.71
N LYS A 82 -10.89 -12.81 -22.26
CA LYS A 82 -9.86 -11.77 -22.38
C LYS A 82 -10.13 -10.77 -23.50
N ASP A 83 -11.09 -11.05 -24.38
CA ASP A 83 -11.48 -10.17 -25.48
C ASP A 83 -12.59 -9.19 -25.10
N VAL A 84 -13.06 -9.24 -23.85
CA VAL A 84 -14.02 -8.29 -23.30
C VAL A 84 -13.32 -6.98 -22.98
N ALA A 85 -13.84 -5.90 -23.55
CA ALA A 85 -13.47 -4.53 -23.22
C ALA A 85 -14.71 -3.79 -22.69
N THR A 86 -14.53 -3.06 -21.60
CA THR A 86 -15.57 -2.23 -20.98
C THR A 86 -15.04 -0.81 -20.78
N GLU A 87 -15.93 0.17 -20.81
CA GLU A 87 -15.56 1.59 -20.65
C GLU A 87 -15.91 2.13 -19.27
N ASN A 88 -16.95 1.58 -18.64
CA ASN A 88 -17.56 2.07 -17.41
C ASN A 88 -17.59 1.02 -16.29
N CYS A 89 -16.85 -0.08 -16.45
CA CYS A 89 -16.71 -1.13 -15.44
C CYS A 89 -15.26 -1.25 -14.96
N ILE A 90 -15.11 -1.65 -13.70
CA ILE A 90 -13.88 -2.24 -13.18
C ILE A 90 -13.88 -3.69 -13.65
N GLN A 91 -12.91 -4.09 -14.45
CA GLN A 91 -12.83 -5.44 -14.99
C GLN A 91 -11.76 -6.24 -14.27
N TRP A 92 -12.16 -7.35 -13.67
CA TRP A 92 -11.27 -8.37 -13.13
C TRP A 92 -11.23 -9.56 -14.09
N GLY A 93 -10.03 -9.82 -14.63
CA GLY A 93 -9.74 -11.03 -15.35
C GLY A 93 -9.32 -12.15 -14.40
N VAL A 94 -8.83 -13.25 -14.96
CA VAL A 94 -8.31 -14.38 -14.18
C VAL A 94 -7.16 -13.96 -13.26
N ASP A 95 -6.28 -13.07 -13.72
CA ASP A 95 -5.09 -12.68 -12.96
C ASP A 95 -5.45 -11.85 -11.72
N GLU A 96 -6.33 -10.85 -11.86
CA GLU A 96 -6.84 -10.07 -10.73
C GLU A 96 -7.65 -10.94 -9.77
N PHE A 97 -8.47 -11.84 -10.31
CA PHE A 97 -9.31 -12.72 -9.51
C PHE A 97 -8.49 -13.70 -8.66
N VAL A 98 -7.45 -14.31 -9.23
CA VAL A 98 -6.53 -15.19 -8.49
C VAL A 98 -5.80 -14.42 -7.40
N ARG A 99 -5.30 -13.22 -7.72
CA ARG A 99 -4.60 -12.38 -6.75
C ARG A 99 -5.50 -12.03 -5.57
N TYR A 100 -6.68 -11.47 -5.83
CA TYR A 100 -7.58 -11.03 -4.78
C TYR A 100 -8.16 -12.19 -3.97
N THR A 101 -8.45 -13.34 -4.59
CA THR A 101 -8.88 -14.53 -3.84
C THR A 101 -7.79 -14.97 -2.85
N GLY A 102 -6.53 -15.00 -3.29
CA GLY A 102 -5.40 -15.37 -2.42
C GLY A 102 -5.17 -14.37 -1.29
N GLU A 103 -5.20 -13.07 -1.61
CA GLU A 103 -5.06 -12.00 -0.61
C GLU A 103 -6.24 -11.99 0.39
N ALA A 104 -7.47 -12.27 -0.06
CA ALA A 104 -8.66 -12.32 0.78
C ALA A 104 -8.61 -13.43 1.82
N VAL A 105 -8.21 -14.65 1.43
CA VAL A 105 -8.02 -15.77 2.36
C VAL A 105 -6.97 -15.43 3.41
N LEU A 106 -5.86 -14.80 3.00
CA LEU A 106 -4.81 -14.40 3.92
C LEU A 106 -5.27 -13.28 4.88
N ALA A 107 -6.01 -12.31 4.37
CA ALA A 107 -6.59 -11.22 5.16
C ALA A 107 -7.53 -11.75 6.23
N ASP A 108 -8.41 -12.70 5.88
CA ASP A 108 -9.31 -13.38 6.81
C ASP A 108 -8.56 -14.13 7.93
N ILE A 109 -7.59 -14.97 7.56
CA ILE A 109 -6.76 -15.72 8.52
C ILE A 109 -6.06 -14.80 9.52
N LEU A 110 -5.61 -13.64 9.04
CA LEU A 110 -4.82 -12.70 9.84
C LEU A 110 -5.67 -11.58 10.46
N ASN A 111 -7.00 -11.64 10.32
CA ASN A 111 -7.97 -10.64 10.75
C ASN A 111 -7.58 -9.21 10.31
N ARG A 112 -7.18 -9.07 9.04
CA ARG A 112 -6.77 -7.82 8.40
C ARG A 112 -7.84 -7.41 7.40
N GLU A 113 -7.91 -6.12 7.12
CA GLU A 113 -8.70 -5.62 6.00
C GLU A 113 -7.94 -5.79 4.68
N LEU A 114 -8.61 -6.31 3.66
CA LEU A 114 -8.09 -6.37 2.30
C LEU A 114 -8.25 -5.02 1.59
N ALA A 115 -7.16 -4.46 1.08
CA ALA A 115 -7.21 -3.28 0.21
C ALA A 115 -7.54 -3.69 -1.23
N LEU A 116 -8.70 -3.24 -1.74
CA LEU A 116 -9.10 -3.44 -3.14
C LEU A 116 -8.77 -2.23 -4.00
N ASP A 117 -8.26 -2.50 -5.20
CA ASP A 117 -8.14 -1.47 -6.25
C ASP A 117 -9.43 -1.53 -7.08
N LEU A 118 -10.28 -0.53 -6.88
CA LEU A 118 -11.56 -0.38 -7.56
C LEU A 118 -11.49 0.70 -8.65
N THR A 119 -10.31 0.90 -9.26
CA THR A 119 -10.16 1.81 -10.39
C THR A 119 -10.58 1.13 -11.71
N PRO A 120 -11.32 1.82 -12.61
CA PRO A 120 -11.74 1.25 -13.88
C PRO A 120 -10.53 0.91 -14.78
N THR A 121 -10.40 -0.36 -15.14
CA THR A 121 -9.35 -0.85 -16.05
C THR A 121 -9.74 -0.57 -17.50
N LYS A 122 -9.22 0.52 -18.09
CA LYS A 122 -9.37 0.75 -19.54
C LYS A 122 -8.61 -0.31 -20.34
N GLY A 123 -9.34 -1.29 -20.87
CA GLY A 123 -8.97 -2.16 -21.99
C GLY A 123 -7.53 -2.69 -22.00
N ARG A 124 -7.19 -3.60 -21.08
CA ARG A 124 -5.92 -4.33 -21.13
C ARG A 124 -6.07 -5.51 -22.09
N LYS A 125 -5.55 -5.37 -23.32
CA LYS A 125 -5.43 -6.46 -24.30
C LYS A 125 -4.66 -7.63 -23.67
N PRO A 126 -5.04 -8.90 -23.89
CA PRO A 126 -4.29 -10.03 -23.34
C PRO A 126 -2.84 -10.04 -23.83
N PRO A 127 -1.87 -10.45 -23.00
CA PRO A 127 -0.49 -10.59 -23.44
C PRO A 127 -0.43 -11.70 -24.49
N ALA A 128 -0.04 -11.32 -25.71
CA ALA A 128 0.31 -12.26 -26.76
C ALA A 128 1.52 -13.10 -26.30
N PRO A 129 1.63 -14.37 -26.72
CA PRO A 129 2.80 -15.19 -26.42
C PRO A 129 4.03 -14.50 -27.01
N ALA A 130 4.95 -14.10 -26.14
CA ALA A 130 6.31 -13.66 -26.39
C ALA A 130 6.63 -13.32 -27.87
N ALA A 131 6.02 -12.26 -28.38
CA ALA A 131 6.57 -11.53 -29.51
C ALA A 131 7.15 -10.26 -28.89
N ALA A 132 8.47 -10.12 -29.05
CA ALA A 132 9.29 -9.05 -28.49
C ALA A 132 8.50 -7.75 -28.36
N ALA A 133 8.49 -7.22 -27.14
CA ALA A 133 8.13 -5.83 -26.90
C ALA A 133 8.74 -4.96 -28.03
N PRO A 134 8.07 -3.90 -28.52
CA PRO A 134 8.87 -2.83 -29.09
C PRO A 134 9.79 -2.47 -27.94
N ALA A 135 11.08 -2.75 -28.12
CA ALA A 135 12.04 -2.70 -27.03
C ALA A 135 11.73 -1.45 -26.22
N ALA A 136 11.22 -1.63 -25.00
CA ALA A 136 11.54 -0.68 -23.96
C ALA A 136 13.04 -0.59 -24.13
N ALA A 137 13.52 0.56 -24.65
CA ALA A 137 14.93 0.72 -24.95
C ALA A 137 15.62 0.11 -23.75
N VAL A 138 16.31 -1.01 -23.97
CA VAL A 138 16.92 -1.78 -22.90
C VAL A 138 17.83 -0.74 -22.28
N GLN A 139 17.39 -0.14 -21.18
CA GLN A 139 18.18 0.84 -20.50
C GLN A 139 19.33 -0.01 -20.03
N GLU A 140 20.49 0.18 -20.67
CA GLU A 140 21.67 -0.61 -20.34
C GLU A 140 21.80 -0.59 -18.83
N PRO A 141 21.92 -1.76 -18.18
CA PRO A 141 22.06 -1.79 -16.73
C PRO A 141 23.19 -0.84 -16.35
N SER A 142 22.98 -0.03 -15.33
CA SER A 142 23.98 0.95 -14.88
C SER A 142 25.29 0.30 -14.43
N GLY A 143 25.28 -1.02 -14.19
CA GLY A 143 26.35 -1.76 -13.53
C GLY A 143 26.41 -1.52 -12.02
N ILE A 144 25.42 -0.81 -11.46
CA ILE A 144 25.30 -0.50 -10.04
C ILE A 144 24.20 -1.39 -9.44
N SER A 145 24.63 -2.40 -8.68
CA SER A 145 23.73 -3.24 -7.89
C SER A 145 23.59 -2.68 -6.48
N ILE A 146 22.36 -2.42 -6.05
CA ILE A 146 22.03 -1.89 -4.72
C ILE A 146 20.73 -2.50 -4.18
N PRO A 147 20.53 -2.56 -2.85
CA PRO A 147 19.25 -2.95 -2.28
C PRO A 147 18.20 -1.87 -2.51
N HIS A 148 17.20 -2.12 -3.35
CA HIS A 148 16.20 -1.13 -3.70
C HIS A 148 14.78 -1.71 -3.85
N PHE A 149 13.77 -0.85 -3.78
CA PHE A 149 12.41 -1.19 -4.19
C PHE A 149 12.33 -1.22 -5.73
N PRO A 150 11.56 -2.13 -6.33
CA PRO A 150 11.50 -2.24 -7.78
C PRO A 150 10.85 -1.01 -8.41
N VAL A 151 11.30 -0.65 -9.62
CA VAL A 151 10.68 0.40 -10.41
C VAL A 151 9.44 -0.18 -11.09
N LYS A 152 8.25 0.20 -10.61
CA LYS A 152 6.96 -0.25 -11.16
C LYS A 152 6.33 0.76 -12.13
N LEU A 153 6.72 2.03 -11.99
CA LEU A 153 6.17 3.13 -12.78
C LEU A 153 7.15 3.55 -13.88
N THR A 154 6.67 3.65 -15.11
CA THR A 154 7.46 4.18 -16.24
C THR A 154 7.55 5.70 -16.20
N GLU A 155 8.56 6.26 -16.88
CA GLU A 155 8.74 7.71 -17.00
C GLU A 155 7.47 8.44 -17.47
N GLN A 156 6.85 7.95 -18.55
CA GLN A 156 5.62 8.55 -19.08
C GLN A 156 4.44 8.44 -18.12
N ALA A 157 4.35 7.34 -17.35
CA ALA A 157 3.30 7.18 -16.34
C ALA A 157 3.53 8.13 -15.16
N ALA A 158 4.79 8.36 -14.76
CA ALA A 158 5.16 9.33 -13.74
C ALA A 158 4.84 10.77 -14.16
N ILE A 159 5.15 11.16 -15.41
CA ILE A 159 4.80 12.48 -15.95
C ILE A 159 3.28 12.69 -15.94
N ARG A 160 2.49 11.65 -16.30
CA ARG A 160 1.03 11.71 -16.21
C ARG A 160 0.54 11.85 -14.77
N ALA A 161 1.08 11.05 -13.85
CA ALA A 161 0.74 11.13 -12.43
C ALA A 161 1.08 12.51 -11.83
N ALA A 162 2.22 13.10 -12.21
CA ALA A 162 2.65 14.41 -11.77
C ALA A 162 1.75 15.56 -12.27
N GLY A 163 0.95 15.34 -13.32
CA GLY A 163 0.06 16.34 -13.90
C GLY A 163 0.78 17.56 -14.50
N ILE A 164 2.09 17.46 -14.75
CA ILE A 164 2.92 18.52 -15.31
C ILE A 164 3.73 18.00 -16.51
N GLN A 165 3.96 18.85 -17.49
CA GLN A 165 4.96 18.60 -18.53
C GLN A 165 6.35 18.94 -18.00
N GLY A 166 7.33 18.12 -18.32
CA GLY A 166 8.71 18.33 -17.88
C GLY A 166 9.61 17.16 -18.23
N THR A 167 10.90 17.32 -17.90
CA THR A 167 11.90 16.25 -18.02
C THR A 167 11.87 15.42 -16.75
N ALA A 168 11.73 14.10 -16.88
CA ALA A 168 11.74 13.18 -15.77
C ALA A 168 13.12 12.55 -15.59
N LYS A 169 13.58 12.45 -14.34
CA LYS A 169 14.83 11.78 -13.97
C LYS A 169 14.55 10.76 -12.87
N LEU A 170 15.00 9.52 -13.06
CA LEU A 170 14.90 8.48 -12.04
C LEU A 170 16.02 8.67 -11.01
N ARG A 171 15.65 8.76 -9.74
CA ARG A 171 16.57 8.89 -8.61
C ARG A 171 16.27 7.81 -7.58
N PHE A 172 17.30 7.15 -7.08
CA PHE A 172 17.23 6.18 -5.99
C PHE A 172 17.58 6.91 -4.71
N MET A 173 16.55 7.15 -3.89
CA MET A 173 16.64 7.93 -2.65
C MET A 173 17.00 6.99 -1.49
N PRO A 174 18.03 7.30 -0.70
CA PRO A 174 18.49 6.45 0.39
C PRO A 174 17.56 6.53 1.60
N TYR A 175 17.24 5.36 2.16
CA TYR A 175 16.49 5.18 3.40
C TYR A 175 17.26 4.26 4.34
N TYR A 176 17.13 4.51 5.64
CA TYR A 176 17.46 3.53 6.67
C TYR A 176 16.20 2.79 7.07
N LEU A 177 16.15 1.50 6.74
CA LEU A 177 15.13 0.58 7.20
C LEU A 177 15.57 0.00 8.54
N PHE A 178 14.70 0.11 9.53
CA PHE A 178 14.89 -0.37 10.89
C PHE A 178 13.97 -1.55 11.15
N HIS A 179 14.52 -2.61 11.72
CA HIS A 179 13.76 -3.57 12.50
C HIS A 179 14.11 -3.33 13.97
N TYR A 180 13.12 -2.99 14.78
CA TYR A 180 13.33 -2.73 16.19
C TYR A 180 12.65 -3.78 17.05
N THR A 181 13.31 -4.12 18.15
CA THR A 181 12.76 -4.92 19.24
C THR A 181 13.05 -4.22 20.56
N SER A 182 12.05 -4.13 21.42
CA SER A 182 12.16 -3.71 22.81
C SER A 182 11.62 -4.84 23.66
N THR A 183 12.33 -5.18 24.73
CA THR A 183 11.91 -6.25 25.64
C THR A 183 12.01 -5.85 27.09
N GLY A 184 11.21 -6.50 27.93
CA GLY A 184 11.35 -6.44 29.38
C GLY A 184 10.42 -5.44 30.05
N GLU A 185 10.58 -5.36 31.36
CA GLU A 185 9.60 -4.75 32.26
C GLU A 185 10.29 -3.98 33.37
N GLN A 186 9.61 -2.98 33.92
CA GLN A 186 9.94 -2.41 35.22
C GLN A 186 8.88 -2.78 36.24
N VAL A 187 9.34 -3.24 37.41
CA VAL A 187 8.49 -3.44 38.57
C VAL A 187 8.55 -2.18 39.41
N TYR A 188 7.39 -1.58 39.62
CA TYR A 188 7.25 -0.44 40.51
C TYR A 188 6.12 -0.72 41.51
N LYS A 189 6.52 -0.99 42.76
CA LYS A 189 5.65 -1.57 43.81
C LYS A 189 5.04 -2.89 43.33
N ASP A 190 3.72 -3.02 43.41
CA ASP A 190 3.00 -4.25 43.02
C ASP A 190 2.59 -4.25 41.54
N ARG A 191 3.03 -3.25 40.75
CA ARG A 191 2.74 -3.17 39.32
C ARG A 191 3.97 -3.48 38.48
N ARG A 192 3.74 -4.30 37.47
CA ARG A 192 4.70 -4.67 36.45
C ARG A 192 4.32 -3.98 35.15
N ILE A 193 5.26 -3.22 34.59
CA ILE A 193 5.02 -2.36 33.45
C ILE A 193 5.89 -2.87 32.30
N PRO A 194 5.30 -3.58 31.32
CA PRO A 194 6.03 -4.09 30.17
C PRO A 194 6.34 -2.98 29.18
N PHE A 195 7.45 -3.12 28.48
CA PHE A 195 7.88 -2.24 27.39
C PHE A 195 8.17 -3.04 26.11
N ASP A 196 7.49 -4.17 25.95
CA ASP A 196 7.70 -5.04 24.80
C ASP A 196 7.15 -4.37 23.52
N ALA A 197 7.97 -4.34 22.47
CA ALA A 197 7.57 -3.86 21.16
C ALA A 197 8.43 -4.51 20.08
N ASP A 198 7.85 -4.77 18.91
CA ASP A 198 8.51 -5.32 17.73
C ASP A 198 7.93 -4.65 16.49
N GLY A 199 8.76 -4.31 15.51
CA GLY A 199 8.25 -3.72 14.28
C GLY A 199 9.29 -3.17 13.34
N TRP A 200 8.79 -2.64 12.21
CA TRP A 200 9.58 -2.04 11.16
C TRP A 200 9.28 -0.54 11.05
N SER A 201 10.26 0.22 10.60
CA SER A 201 10.10 1.63 10.24
C SER A 201 11.21 2.04 9.28
N ALA A 202 10.98 3.03 8.42
CA ALA A 202 12.01 3.56 7.55
C ALA A 202 12.16 5.08 7.72
N LEU A 203 13.41 5.55 7.64
CA LEU A 203 13.76 6.97 7.70
C LEU A 203 14.47 7.36 6.41
N ASN A 204 13.99 8.39 5.73
CA ASN A 204 14.70 9.00 4.61
C ASN A 204 16.05 9.53 5.12
N ALA A 205 17.14 9.06 4.53
CA ALA A 205 18.49 9.35 4.99
C ALA A 205 19.00 10.74 4.53
N ILE A 206 18.18 11.53 3.85
CA ILE A 206 18.46 12.92 3.46
C ILE A 206 17.70 13.88 4.38
N ASN A 207 16.37 13.79 4.40
CA ASN A 207 15.51 14.76 5.11
C ASN A 207 14.99 14.28 6.48
N GLY A 208 15.14 13.00 6.82
CA GLY A 208 14.72 12.45 8.10
C GLY A 208 13.21 12.21 8.24
N ILE A 209 12.44 12.26 7.16
CA ILE A 209 11.01 11.90 7.15
C ILE A 209 10.88 10.39 7.34
N LYS A 210 9.88 9.97 8.13
CA LYS A 210 9.56 8.56 8.35
C LYS A 210 8.42 8.10 7.47
N ILE A 211 8.54 6.86 7.01
CA ILE A 211 7.50 6.15 6.29
C ILE A 211 7.49 4.68 6.74
N ASP A 212 6.35 4.02 6.53
CA ASP A 212 6.25 2.59 6.74
C ASP A 212 6.63 1.86 5.44
N LEU A 213 7.57 0.92 5.54
CA LEU A 213 8.04 0.11 4.41
C LEU A 213 8.00 -1.38 4.76
N ASP A 214 7.51 -2.18 3.81
CA ASP A 214 7.61 -3.64 3.89
C ASP A 214 8.98 -4.11 3.39
N SER A 215 9.76 -4.72 4.28
CA SER A 215 11.10 -5.22 3.98
C SER A 215 11.12 -6.36 2.95
N LYS A 216 9.98 -7.02 2.70
CA LYS A 216 9.87 -8.17 1.77
C LYS A 216 9.92 -7.79 0.29
N GLN A 217 9.76 -6.50 -0.02
CA GLN A 217 9.70 -6.00 -1.39
C GLN A 217 11.05 -5.43 -1.88
N ILE A 218 12.09 -5.54 -1.06
CA ILE A 218 13.44 -5.11 -1.40
C ILE A 218 14.10 -6.17 -2.28
N GLU A 219 14.62 -5.72 -3.41
CA GLU A 219 15.45 -6.52 -4.31
C GLU A 219 16.90 -6.06 -4.22
N ASP A 220 17.84 -6.96 -4.49
CA ASP A 220 19.27 -6.65 -4.59
C ASP A 220 19.69 -6.92 -6.03
N SER A 221 19.56 -5.89 -6.87
CA SER A 221 19.70 -6.00 -8.33
C SER A 221 20.23 -4.71 -8.96
N ASP A 222 20.60 -4.79 -10.24
CA ASP A 222 21.11 -3.66 -11.01
C ASP A 222 20.01 -2.62 -11.28
N ILE A 223 20.32 -1.35 -10.98
CA ILE A 223 19.40 -0.26 -11.31
C ILE A 223 19.46 0.12 -12.80
N PRO A 224 18.37 0.68 -13.37
CA PRO A 224 18.33 1.10 -14.76
C PRO A 224 19.41 2.13 -15.12
N GLY A 225 19.96 2.04 -16.34
CA GLY A 225 20.94 2.99 -16.86
C GLY A 225 20.45 4.43 -16.85
N GLY A 226 21.32 5.35 -16.45
CA GLY A 226 20.99 6.78 -16.34
C GLY A 226 20.22 7.16 -15.07
N ALA A 227 19.88 6.19 -14.21
CA ALA A 227 19.36 6.47 -12.87
C ALA A 227 20.47 7.07 -11.98
N GLU A 228 20.08 8.00 -11.12
CA GLU A 228 20.97 8.61 -10.14
C GLU A 228 20.79 7.94 -8.78
N VAL A 229 21.89 7.58 -8.11
CA VAL A 229 21.86 7.12 -6.73
C VAL A 229 22.23 8.30 -5.83
N CYS A 230 21.31 8.69 -4.95
CA CYS A 230 21.56 9.79 -4.02
C CYS A 230 22.32 9.28 -2.79
N ASN A 231 23.18 10.13 -2.22
CA ASN A 231 23.95 9.77 -1.03
C ASN A 231 23.17 10.13 0.24
N PRO A 232 23.28 9.33 1.32
CA PRO A 232 22.71 9.69 2.60
C PRO A 232 23.43 10.90 3.20
N HIS A 233 22.68 11.83 3.79
CA HIS A 233 23.21 12.97 4.53
C HIS A 233 23.19 12.73 6.05
N ILE A 234 22.20 11.99 6.53
CA ILE A 234 22.12 11.49 7.90
C ILE A 234 23.00 10.23 7.99
N LYS A 235 23.83 10.14 9.03
CA LYS A 235 24.66 8.95 9.25
C LYS A 235 23.83 7.80 9.80
N LYS A 236 24.19 6.56 9.47
CA LYS A 236 23.52 5.34 9.95
C LYS A 236 23.41 5.30 11.48
N ASP A 237 24.50 5.59 12.19
CA ASP A 237 24.52 5.55 13.66
C ASP A 237 23.61 6.62 14.27
N GLU A 238 23.57 7.81 13.66
CA GLU A 238 22.68 8.88 14.06
C GLU A 238 21.20 8.50 13.83
N ALA A 239 20.89 7.92 12.68
CA ALA A 239 19.55 7.45 12.36
C ALA A 239 19.08 6.33 13.32
N SER A 240 19.98 5.41 13.65
CA SER A 240 19.74 4.34 14.64
C SER A 240 19.49 4.92 16.03
N GLU A 241 20.27 5.92 16.43
CA GLU A 241 20.12 6.63 17.72
C GLU A 241 18.78 7.36 17.81
N ARG A 242 18.37 8.03 16.73
CA ARG A 242 17.06 8.68 16.62
C ARG A 242 15.92 7.67 16.78
N MET A 243 16.03 6.49 16.17
CA MET A 243 15.05 5.41 16.32
C MET A 243 14.98 4.90 17.76
N VAL A 244 16.12 4.65 18.41
CA VAL A 244 16.15 4.24 19.83
C VAL A 244 15.51 5.29 20.73
N SER A 245 15.84 6.57 20.53
CA SER A 245 15.29 7.68 21.32
C SER A 245 13.77 7.78 21.18
N GLU A 246 13.27 7.69 19.94
CA GLU A 246 11.83 7.66 19.69
C GLU A 246 11.16 6.45 20.35
N LEU A 247 11.75 5.25 20.27
CA LEU A 247 11.19 4.06 20.89
C LEU A 247 11.08 4.23 22.41
N ILE A 248 12.10 4.83 23.04
CA ILE A 248 12.07 5.15 24.47
C ILE A 248 10.90 6.10 24.78
N ASP A 249 10.72 7.15 24.00
CA ASP A 249 9.66 8.12 24.22
C ASP A 249 8.27 7.54 23.95
N ARG A 250 8.11 6.76 22.88
CA ARG A 250 6.87 6.08 22.51
C ARG A 250 6.43 5.06 23.56
N LEU A 251 7.39 4.33 24.14
CA LEU A 251 7.14 3.31 25.16
C LEU A 251 7.16 3.88 26.59
N THR A 252 7.43 5.18 26.76
CA THR A 252 7.37 5.83 28.07
C THR A 252 5.93 5.81 28.56
N GLN A 253 5.72 5.26 29.76
CA GLN A 253 4.40 5.13 30.37
C GLN A 253 4.28 5.97 31.64
N LYS A 254 3.13 6.60 31.78
CA LYS A 254 2.74 7.38 32.95
C LYS A 254 1.83 6.54 33.85
N VAL A 255 2.36 6.05 34.96
CA VAL A 255 1.66 5.12 35.85
C VAL A 255 1.17 5.85 37.09
N ARG A 256 -0.15 5.82 37.30
CA ARG A 256 -0.80 6.35 38.51
C ARG A 256 -1.16 5.21 39.46
N ILE A 257 -0.69 5.29 40.70
CA ILE A 257 -0.90 4.30 41.74
C ILE A 257 -1.65 4.94 42.89
N LYS A 258 -2.76 4.32 43.25
CA LYS A 258 -3.55 4.66 44.44
C LYS A 258 -2.92 3.97 45.65
N GLN A 259 -2.75 4.71 46.74
CA GLN A 259 -2.34 4.20 48.03
C GLN A 259 -3.38 4.57 49.08
N GLU A 260 -3.65 3.64 49.98
CA GLU A 260 -4.52 3.87 51.14
C GLU A 260 -3.64 3.78 52.39
N LYS A 261 -3.64 4.83 53.21
CA LYS A 261 -2.89 4.87 54.47
C LYS A 261 -3.82 5.40 55.57
N GLY A 262 -4.35 4.49 56.37
CA GLY A 262 -5.47 4.79 57.28
C GLY A 262 -6.72 5.13 56.45
N ASP A 263 -7.42 6.20 56.82
CA ASP A 263 -8.62 6.69 56.10
C ASP A 263 -8.29 7.60 54.90
N ALA A 264 -7.01 7.84 54.61
CA ALA A 264 -6.57 8.75 53.55
C ALA A 264 -6.17 7.99 52.27
N ILE A 265 -6.66 8.47 51.12
CA ILE A 265 -6.29 8.00 49.78
C ILE A 265 -5.27 8.98 49.17
N PHE A 266 -4.09 8.47 48.81
CA PHE A 266 -3.05 9.19 48.09
C PHE A 266 -2.92 8.64 46.67
N TYR A 267 -2.61 9.51 45.71
CA TYR A 267 -2.26 9.11 44.36
C TYR A 267 -0.81 9.50 44.09
N GLU A 268 0.03 8.51 43.78
CA GLU A 268 1.38 8.73 43.30
C GLU A 268 1.41 8.53 41.79
N GLU A 269 2.13 9.41 41.10
CA GLU A 269 2.30 9.38 39.66
C GLU A 269 3.78 9.22 39.34
N LYS A 270 4.10 8.20 38.53
CA LYS A 270 5.48 7.88 38.14
C LYS A 270 5.57 7.72 36.64
N ILE A 271 6.59 8.33 36.04
CA ILE A 271 6.95 8.12 34.64
C ILE A 271 7.99 7.01 34.60
N LEU A 272 7.72 5.97 33.83
CA LEU A 272 8.59 4.81 33.65
C LEU A 272 8.93 4.67 32.17
N LYS A 273 10.18 4.34 31.86
CA LYS A 273 10.71 4.27 30.50
C LYS A 273 11.44 2.93 30.31
N PRO A 274 11.46 2.36 29.10
CA PRO A 274 12.32 1.21 28.82
C PRO A 274 13.80 1.55 29.07
N ASP A 275 14.56 0.53 29.48
CA ASP A 275 16.02 0.64 29.51
C ASP A 275 16.56 0.52 28.08
N ARG A 276 17.42 1.45 27.68
CA ARG A 276 18.07 1.45 26.38
C ARG A 276 18.71 0.11 26.05
N LYS A 277 19.32 -0.56 27.04
CA LYS A 277 20.01 -1.84 26.81
C LYS A 277 19.08 -2.98 26.37
N ASN A 278 17.77 -2.82 26.56
CA ASN A 278 16.77 -3.80 26.15
C ASN A 278 16.15 -3.49 24.79
N ILE A 279 16.63 -2.43 24.11
CA ILE A 279 16.19 -2.04 22.79
C ILE A 279 17.28 -2.41 21.79
N THR A 280 16.91 -3.21 20.79
CA THR A 280 17.75 -3.57 19.65
C THR A 280 17.17 -2.92 18.40
N VAL A 281 18.02 -2.31 17.58
CA VAL A 281 17.64 -1.71 16.30
C VAL A 281 18.58 -2.20 15.22
N ASP A 282 18.10 -3.11 14.39
CA ASP A 282 18.81 -3.57 13.21
C ASP A 282 18.56 -2.60 12.05
N THR A 283 19.64 -2.04 11.51
CA THR A 283 19.55 -0.98 10.49
C THR A 283 20.18 -1.41 9.18
N ARG A 284 19.42 -1.32 8.09
CA ARG A 284 19.86 -1.58 6.71
C ARG A 284 19.60 -0.36 5.84
N GLN A 285 20.58 0.01 5.01
CA GLN A 285 20.37 1.03 3.98
C GLN A 285 19.70 0.39 2.77
N VAL A 286 18.63 1.03 2.29
CA VAL A 286 17.83 0.61 1.13
C VAL A 286 17.50 1.84 0.30
N TYR A 287 17.13 1.65 -0.97
CA TYR A 287 16.81 2.75 -1.85
C TYR A 287 15.39 2.68 -2.39
N ILE A 288 14.70 3.81 -2.41
CA ILE A 288 13.37 3.94 -3.01
C ILE A 288 13.52 4.67 -4.34
N PRO A 289 13.02 4.10 -5.45
CA PRO A 289 13.06 4.77 -6.74
C PRO A 289 12.00 5.88 -6.78
N VAL A 290 12.41 7.06 -7.20
CA VAL A 290 11.57 8.27 -7.30
C VAL A 290 11.79 8.90 -8.67
N TRP A 291 10.70 9.16 -9.38
CA TRP A 291 10.73 10.01 -10.56
C TRP A 291 10.67 11.46 -10.12
N GLN A 292 11.71 12.24 -10.45
CA GLN A 292 11.70 13.69 -10.30
C GLN A 292 11.37 14.32 -11.65
N ILE A 293 10.19 14.93 -11.75
CA ILE A 293 9.72 15.62 -12.97
C ILE A 293 10.00 17.11 -12.81
N ARG A 294 10.89 17.65 -13.64
CA ARG A 294 11.25 19.07 -13.68
C ARG A 294 10.50 19.77 -14.82
N GLY A 295 9.50 20.55 -14.45
CA GLY A 295 8.72 21.39 -15.38
C GLY A 295 8.65 22.83 -14.88
N LYS A 296 7.44 23.41 -14.89
CA LYS A 296 7.17 24.71 -14.23
C LYS A 296 7.37 24.68 -12.71
N LYS A 297 7.30 23.49 -12.13
CA LYS A 297 7.63 23.15 -10.75
C LYS A 297 8.30 21.78 -10.74
N ILE A 298 8.95 21.42 -9.64
CA ILE A 298 9.46 20.07 -9.43
C ILE A 298 8.36 19.26 -8.74
N VAL A 299 8.06 18.08 -9.28
CA VAL A 299 7.15 17.10 -8.67
C VAL A 299 7.88 15.78 -8.57
N GLU A 300 7.76 15.14 -7.41
CA GLU A 300 8.34 13.84 -7.15
C GLU A 300 7.24 12.79 -7.03
N VAL A 301 7.42 11.68 -7.75
CA VAL A 301 6.49 10.55 -7.77
C VAL A 301 7.25 9.30 -7.36
N ASN A 302 6.76 8.60 -6.35
CA ASN A 302 7.31 7.32 -5.95
C ASN A 302 7.16 6.33 -7.11
N ALA A 303 8.27 5.82 -7.63
CA ALA A 303 8.25 4.93 -8.80
C ALA A 303 7.85 3.49 -8.45
N PHE A 304 7.75 3.16 -7.16
CA PHE A 304 7.23 1.90 -6.65
C PHE A 304 5.71 1.96 -6.41
N THR A 305 5.20 3.00 -5.73
CA THR A 305 3.76 3.12 -5.40
C THR A 305 2.95 3.94 -6.40
N GLY A 306 3.58 4.87 -7.11
CA GLY A 306 2.91 5.83 -7.98
C GLY A 306 2.37 7.08 -7.28
N GLU A 307 2.56 7.19 -5.96
CA GLU A 307 2.08 8.32 -5.16
C GLU A 307 2.93 9.58 -5.38
N LEU A 308 2.27 10.74 -5.37
CA LEU A 308 2.97 12.02 -5.34
C LEU A 308 3.53 12.26 -3.94
N LEU A 309 4.78 12.68 -3.89
CA LEU A 309 5.44 13.02 -2.63
C LEU A 309 5.14 14.48 -2.28
N SER A 310 4.58 14.68 -1.09
CA SER A 310 4.16 16.00 -0.59
C SER A 310 5.36 16.85 -0.17
N GLU A 311 6.43 16.20 0.28
CA GLU A 311 7.69 16.81 0.69
C GLU A 311 8.81 16.32 -0.24
N PRO A 312 9.73 17.20 -0.66
CA PRO A 312 10.85 16.80 -1.50
C PRO A 312 11.72 15.79 -0.74
N MET A 313 12.11 14.72 -1.43
CA MET A 313 12.99 13.69 -0.89
C MET A 313 14.46 14.09 -0.88
N ASP A 314 14.77 15.23 -1.50
CA ASP A 314 16.08 15.89 -1.53
C ASP A 314 16.04 17.18 -0.69
N GLU A 315 17.18 17.87 -0.51
CA GLU A 315 17.32 19.08 0.32
C GLU A 315 16.48 20.30 -0.12
N GLY A 316 15.66 20.18 -1.17
CA GLY A 316 14.78 21.27 -1.60
C GLY A 316 15.57 22.52 -1.99
N VAL A 317 16.46 22.42 -2.97
CA VAL A 317 17.04 23.63 -3.58
C VAL A 317 16.07 24.17 -4.62
N GLU A 318 15.24 25.13 -4.22
CA GLU A 318 14.59 26.03 -5.15
C GLU A 318 15.68 26.87 -5.84
N VAL A 319 15.90 26.62 -7.14
CA VAL A 319 16.64 27.56 -7.98
C VAL A 319 15.59 28.43 -8.67
N PHE A 320 15.47 29.67 -8.19
CA PHE A 320 14.67 30.74 -8.81
C PHE A 320 15.15 31.08 -10.23
#